data_AF-A0A938WCI0-F1
#
_entry.id   AF-A0A938WCI0-F1
#
_cell.length_a   1.000
_cell.length_b   1.000
_cell.length_c   1.000
_cell.angle_alpha   90.00
_cell.angle_beta   90.00
_cell.angle_gamma   90.00
#
_symmetry.space_group_name_H-M   'P 1'
#
loop_
_entity.id
_entity.type
_entity.pdbx_description
1 polymer ?
#
loop_
_entity_poly.entity_id
_entity_poly.type
_entity_poly.pdbx_seq_one_letter_code
_entity_poly.pdbx_strand_id
1 'polypeptide(L)' 'MSTPHNVCIVLGTRPEAIKLAPVIQAFQAAPDFRTRVVLTGQ' A
#
# COMPACT_ATOMS: atom_id res chain seq x y z
N MET A 1 4.46 3.27 23.45
CA MET A 1 3.91 2.73 22.19
C MET A 1 4.36 3.65 21.07
N SER A 2 5.02 3.15 20.03
CA SER A 2 5.50 3.99 18.91
C SER A 2 4.32 4.43 18.04
N THR A 3 4.38 5.64 17.47
CA THR A 3 3.38 6.11 16.50
C THR A 3 3.54 5.35 15.18
N PRO A 4 2.46 4.82 14.57
CA PRO A 4 2.54 4.09 13.30
C PRO A 4 3.10 4.97 12.16
N HIS A 5 3.89 4.37 11.27
CA HIS A 5 4.44 5.05 10.10
C HIS A 5 3.38 5.19 9.00
N ASN A 6 3.22 6.39 8.46
CA ASN A 6 2.31 6.62 7.34
C ASN A 6 2.95 6.20 6.01
N VAL A 7 2.30 5.32 5.27
CA VAL A 7 2.77 4.83 3.96
C VAL A 7 1.69 5.02 2.91
N CYS A 8 2.04 5.58 1.76
CA CYS A 8 1.16 5.77 0.62
C CYS A 8 1.69 4.98 -0.58
N ILE A 9 0.92 3.99 -1.04
CA ILE A 9 1.24 3.17 -2.20
C ILE A 9 0.42 3.70 -3.39
N VAL A 10 1.10 4.18 -4.42
CA VAL A 10 0.48 4.76 -5.62
C VAL A 10 0.70 3.82 -6.80
N LEU A 11 -0.36 3.51 -7.54
CA LEU A 11 -0.30 2.71 -8.75
C LEU A 11 -1.33 3.18 -9.77
N GLY A 12 -1.01 3.04 -11.05
CA GLY A 12 -1.82 3.48 -12.18
C GLY A 12 -2.29 2.35 -13.08
N THR A 13 -1.51 1.29 -13.22
CA THR A 13 -1.71 0.29 -14.29
C THR A 13 -2.07 -1.10 -13.76
N ARG A 14 -2.66 -1.95 -14.61
CA ARG A 14 -2.96 -3.35 -14.28
C ARG A 14 -1.70 -4.15 -13.89
N PRO A 15 -0.56 -4.08 -14.61
CA PRO A 15 0.65 -4.80 -14.21
C PRO A 15 1.19 -4.36 -12.83
N GLU A 16 1.05 -3.08 -12.47
CA GLU A 16 1.42 -2.59 -11.14
C GLU A 16 0.52 -3.16 -10.04
N ALA A 17 -0.80 -3.20 -10.25
CA ALA A 17 -1.75 -3.79 -9.32
C ALA A 17 -1.46 -5.27 -9.06
N ILE A 18 -1.16 -6.04 -10.12
CA ILE A 18 -0.80 -7.46 -10.00
C ILE A 18 0.47 -7.64 -9.16
N LYS A 19 1.50 -6.82 -9.40
CA LYS A 19 2.79 -6.92 -8.70
C LYS A 19 2.70 -6.45 -7.24
N LEU A 20 1.92 -5.41 -6.97
CA LEU A 20 1.85 -4.77 -5.65
C LEU A 20 0.78 -5.34 -4.73
N ALA A 21 -0.16 -6.14 -5.23
CA ALA A 21 -1.17 -6.80 -4.41
C ALA A 21 -0.63 -7.48 -3.12
N PRO A 22 0.42 -8.33 -3.17
CA PRO A 22 0.95 -8.96 -1.96
C PRO A 22 1.62 -7.96 -1.00
N VAL A 23 2.25 -6.91 -1.53
CA VAL A 23 2.89 -5.85 -0.72
C VAL A 23 1.83 -5.03 0.01
N ILE A 24 0.75 -4.64 -0.68
CA ILE A 24 -0.37 -3.91 -0.08
C ILE A 24 -0.98 -4.71 1.07
N GLN A 25 -1.19 -6.02 0.89
CA GLN A 25 -1.73 -6.90 1.93
C GLN A 25 -0.79 -6.98 3.15
N ALA A 26 0.51 -7.12 2.94
CA ALA A 26 1.49 -7.15 4.03
C ALA A 26 1.50 -5.84 4.84
N PHE A 27 1.44 -4.69 4.16
CA PHE A 27 1.37 -3.37 4.81
C PHE A 27 0.05 -3.10 5.52
N GLN A 28 -1.05 -3.72 5.09
CA GLN A 28 -2.35 -3.62 5.77
C GLN A 28 -2.45 -4.51 7.01
N ALA A 29 -1.71 -5.64 7.02
CA ALA A 29 -1.67 -6.55 8.15
C ALA A 29 -0.71 -6.13 9.27
N ALA A 30 0.24 -5.23 8.97
CA ALA A 30 1.27 -4.79 9.90
C ALA A 30 0.79 -3.59 10.75
N PRO A 31 0.70 -3.71 12.09
CA PRO A 31 0.18 -2.66 12.97
C PRO A 31 1.09 -1.43 13.08
N ASP A 32 2.35 -1.58 12.70
CA ASP A 32 3.35 -0.50 12.70
C ASP A 32 3.11 0.50 11.56
N PHE A 33 2.22 0.19 10.61
CA PHE A 33 1.97 1.01 9.43
C PHE A 33 0.51 1.46 9.31
N ARG A 34 0.34 2.74 8.97
CA ARG A 34 -0.92 3.29 8.49
C ARG A 34 -0.84 3.42 6.97
N THR A 35 -1.40 2.43 6.30
CA THR A 35 -1.27 2.26 4.84
C THR A 35 -2.44 2.92 4.09
N ARG A 36 -2.14 3.72 3.08
CA ARG A 36 -3.10 4.23 2.07
C ARG A 36 -2.71 3.75 0.68
N VAL A 37 -3.70 3.43 -0.14
CA VAL A 37 -3.52 3.05 -1.54
C VAL A 37 -4.21 4.10 -2.42
N VAL A 38 -3.51 4.59 -3.44
CA VAL A 38 -4.02 5.57 -4.41
C VAL A 38 -3.91 4.98 -5.80
N LEU A 39 -5.02 5.00 -6.54
CA LEU A 39 -5.13 4.54 -7.91
C LEU A 39 -5.14 5.76 -8.85
N THR A 40 -4.20 5.84 -9.80
CA THR A 40 -4.13 6.96 -10.76
C THR A 40 -4.83 6.68 -12.09
N GLY A 41 -5.12 5.41 -12.40
CA GLY A 41 -5.93 5.00 -13.57
C GLY A 41 -5.30 5.30 -14.93
N GLN A 42 -3.99 5.02 -15.09
CA GLN A 42 -3.24 5.24 -16.35
C GLN A 42 -3.41 4.05 -17.30
#